data_AF-A0A4P8RJ26-F1
#
_entry.id   AF-A0A4P8RJ26-F1
#
_cell.length_a   1.000
_cell.length_b   1.000
_cell.length_c   1.000
_cell.angle_alpha   90.00
_cell.angle_beta   90.00
_cell.angle_gamma   90.00
#
_symmetry.space_group_name_H-M   'P 1'
#
loop_
_entity.id
_entity.type
_entity.pdbx_description
1 polymer ?
#
loop_
_entity_poly.entity_id
_entity_poly.type
_entity_poly.pdbx_seq_one_letter_code
_entity_poly.pdbx_strand_id
1 'polypeptide(L)'
;MASACTQEKEASQATQVTEAASPETPPAPAPADTAVQEVAEAPEADSAWEYPGPKPLKGAILPQKRVIAFYGNLLSKRMGILGELPPEQMLSKLDEEVANWEKADSLTPVQPALHAIVVTAQGSPGKGAKYRLRMTDKMIDDVLEIAKKRDAIVFLDVQIGRSTLQEELPRLTQYLQLPNVHLGVDAEFAMGETGVPGKRVGSFDAADLNYASGLLADLVKEHQLPPKLFIVHRFTQRMITNYKDIKLRPEVQVVMHMDGWGSPALKKDTYRRYIKNEPVQFTGFKLFYKNDTKKGHRLMTPAEILALEPKPLYIQYQ
;
A
#
# COMPACT_ATOMS: atom_id res chain seq x y z
N MET A 1 25.02 38.62 -43.53
CA MET A 1 25.90 39.33 -42.57
C MET A 1 26.88 38.31 -42.01
N ALA A 2 28.10 38.72 -41.64
CA ALA A 2 29.24 37.81 -41.37
C ALA A 2 29.89 38.08 -39.99
N SER A 3 30.74 37.14 -39.54
CA SER A 3 31.71 37.24 -38.43
C SER A 3 31.13 37.45 -37.00
N ALA A 4 31.73 37.09 -35.85
CA ALA A 4 33.13 36.89 -35.38
C ALA A 4 33.88 38.21 -35.01
N CYS A 5 34.70 38.29 -33.95
CA CYS A 5 35.27 37.24 -33.08
C CYS A 5 35.61 37.73 -31.63
N THR A 6 35.59 36.80 -30.65
CA THR A 6 36.51 36.56 -29.50
C THR A 6 37.37 37.70 -28.88
N GLN A 7 37.33 37.83 -27.53
CA GLN A 7 38.39 38.30 -26.58
C GLN A 7 38.86 39.79 -26.64
N GLU A 8 39.57 40.41 -25.65
CA GLU A 8 40.28 39.96 -24.42
C GLU A 8 40.51 41.13 -23.39
N LYS A 9 40.86 40.81 -22.12
CA LYS A 9 41.70 41.58 -21.13
C LYS A 9 41.28 43.01 -20.68
N GLU A 10 41.78 43.63 -19.60
CA GLU A 10 42.82 43.34 -18.56
C GLU A 10 42.39 44.07 -17.24
N ALA A 11 42.36 43.43 -16.06
CA ALA A 11 43.41 43.37 -15.01
C ALA A 11 43.97 44.71 -14.45
N SER A 12 43.84 44.92 -13.14
CA SER A 12 44.89 45.51 -12.30
C SER A 12 44.62 45.30 -10.79
N GLN A 13 45.62 44.76 -10.08
CA GLN A 13 45.74 44.81 -8.62
C GLN A 13 46.90 45.74 -8.26
N ALA A 14 46.83 46.43 -7.13
CA ALA A 14 48.01 47.06 -6.52
C ALA A 14 47.95 46.94 -4.99
N THR A 15 49.09 46.61 -4.39
CA THR A 15 49.26 46.28 -2.97
C THR A 15 50.44 47.07 -2.41
N GLN A 16 50.33 47.61 -1.18
CA GLN A 16 51.43 47.91 -0.25
C GLN A 16 50.80 48.08 1.16
N VAL A 17 51.20 47.45 2.28
CA VAL A 17 52.52 47.08 2.86
C VAL A 17 53.25 48.32 3.41
N THR A 18 53.67 48.46 4.69
CA THR A 18 53.56 47.71 5.97
C THR A 18 54.11 48.63 7.08
N GLU A 19 53.74 48.43 8.35
CA GLU A 19 54.70 48.67 9.47
C GLU A 19 54.43 47.68 10.62
N ALA A 20 55.45 47.35 11.42
CA ALA A 20 55.42 46.21 12.34
C ALA A 20 56.21 46.45 13.63
N ALA A 21 55.71 45.91 14.75
CA ALA A 21 56.48 45.58 15.96
C ALA A 21 55.74 44.53 16.81
N SER A 22 56.49 43.57 17.37
CA SER A 22 56.04 42.52 18.31
C SER A 22 56.78 42.69 19.65
N PRO A 23 56.67 41.80 20.67
CA PRO A 23 55.70 40.73 20.94
C PRO A 23 55.15 40.74 22.40
N GLU A 24 53.98 40.12 22.66
CA GLU A 24 53.62 39.65 24.01
C GLU A 24 53.02 38.23 23.99
N THR A 25 53.24 37.51 25.10
CA THR A 25 53.03 36.05 25.27
C THR A 25 51.63 35.75 25.86
N PRO A 26 50.93 34.66 25.50
CA PRO A 26 49.48 34.59 25.66
C PRO A 26 48.99 34.17 27.06
N PRO A 27 47.86 34.73 27.56
CA PRO A 27 47.09 34.15 28.65
C PRO A 27 46.11 33.05 28.16
N ALA A 28 45.76 32.15 29.08
CA ALA A 28 44.94 30.95 28.85
C ALA A 28 43.48 31.25 28.46
N PRO A 29 42.76 30.30 27.81
CA PRO A 29 41.40 30.54 27.32
C PRO A 29 40.38 30.72 28.45
N ALA A 30 39.49 31.71 28.28
CA ALA A 30 38.29 31.85 29.08
C ALA A 30 37.30 30.68 28.82
N PRO A 31 36.47 30.29 29.80
CA PRO A 31 35.44 29.29 29.58
C PRO A 31 34.41 29.81 28.57
N ALA A 32 34.12 29.01 27.55
CA ALA A 32 33.05 29.30 26.62
C ALA A 32 31.70 29.17 27.34
N ASP A 33 30.89 30.23 27.26
CA ASP A 33 29.55 30.28 27.84
C ASP A 33 28.68 29.24 27.13
N THR A 34 28.30 28.17 27.84
CA THR A 34 27.55 27.06 27.26
C THR A 34 26.09 27.46 27.14
N ALA A 35 25.75 28.16 26.06
CA ALA A 35 24.39 28.49 25.70
C ALA A 35 23.57 27.19 25.56
N VAL A 36 22.80 26.85 26.60
CA VAL A 36 21.87 25.74 26.58
C VAL A 36 20.79 26.08 25.58
N GLN A 37 20.87 25.49 24.38
CA GLN A 37 19.77 25.53 23.44
C GLN A 37 18.62 24.73 24.04
N GLU A 38 17.66 25.47 24.60
CA GLU A 38 16.35 24.97 25.00
C GLU A 38 15.69 24.38 23.75
N VAL A 39 15.76 23.05 23.64
CA VAL A 39 15.17 22.32 22.51
C VAL A 39 13.66 22.47 22.67
N ALA A 40 13.07 23.38 21.89
CA ALA A 40 11.65 23.65 21.91
C ALA A 40 10.88 22.33 21.73
N GLU A 41 10.25 21.89 22.82
CA GLU A 41 9.48 20.65 22.85
C GLU A 41 8.34 20.80 21.83
N ALA A 42 8.28 19.87 20.87
CA ALA A 42 7.27 19.92 19.84
C ALA A 42 5.89 19.86 20.53
N PRO A 43 4.91 20.70 20.14
CA PRO A 43 3.64 20.77 20.84
C PRO A 43 2.99 19.40 20.88
N GLU A 44 2.72 18.89 22.08
CA GLU A 44 2.05 17.61 22.26
C GLU A 44 0.74 17.61 21.46
N ALA A 45 0.63 16.67 20.53
CA ALA A 45 -0.50 16.60 19.62
C ALA A 45 -1.76 16.20 20.40
N ASP A 46 -2.64 17.17 20.62
CA ASP A 46 -3.85 17.01 21.42
C ASP A 46 -4.83 15.98 20.81
N SER A 47 -5.48 15.21 21.67
CA SER A 47 -6.56 14.23 21.40
C SER A 47 -6.25 12.89 20.65
N ALA A 48 -5.90 11.88 21.44
CA ALA A 48 -6.68 10.62 21.55
C ALA A 48 -6.94 9.72 20.31
N TRP A 49 -6.05 9.64 19.32
CA TRP A 49 -6.13 8.55 18.33
C TRP A 49 -5.64 7.21 18.94
N GLU A 50 -6.57 6.33 19.30
CA GLU A 50 -6.24 4.96 19.74
C GLU A 50 -5.93 4.05 18.53
N TYR A 51 -4.81 3.33 18.60
CA TYR A 51 -4.47 2.34 17.59
C TYR A 51 -5.47 1.17 17.65
N PRO A 52 -6.15 0.79 16.54
CA PRO A 52 -7.12 -0.29 16.58
C PRO A 52 -6.41 -1.64 16.80
N GLY A 53 -6.67 -2.25 17.96
CA GLY A 53 -6.07 -3.52 18.36
C GLY A 53 -4.67 -3.39 18.98
N PRO A 54 -3.82 -4.42 18.92
CA PRO A 54 -2.50 -4.39 19.53
C PRO A 54 -1.60 -3.39 18.82
N LYS A 55 -0.77 -2.65 19.58
CA LYS A 55 0.28 -1.78 19.02
C LYS A 55 1.18 -2.61 18.09
N PRO A 56 1.47 -2.13 16.87
CA PRO A 56 2.21 -2.92 15.89
C PRO A 56 3.72 -2.87 16.19
N LEU A 57 4.48 -3.77 15.59
CA LEU A 57 5.94 -3.70 15.64
C LEU A 57 6.47 -2.45 14.88
N LYS A 58 7.72 -2.07 15.15
CA LYS A 58 8.40 -0.98 14.45
C LYS A 58 8.41 -1.26 12.93
N GLY A 59 8.17 -0.21 12.13
CA GLY A 59 8.09 -0.32 10.67
C GLY A 59 6.68 -0.58 10.13
N ALA A 60 5.65 -0.53 10.98
CA ALA A 60 4.26 -0.46 10.56
C ALA A 60 4.02 0.68 9.53
N ILE A 61 3.19 0.42 8.53
CA ILE A 61 2.86 1.39 7.48
C ILE A 61 1.62 2.22 7.87
N LEU A 62 0.62 1.57 8.47
CA LEU A 62 -0.61 2.24 8.92
C LEU A 62 -0.54 2.61 10.42
N PRO A 63 -1.10 3.75 10.85
CA PRO A 63 -1.80 4.76 10.06
C PRO A 63 -0.91 5.80 9.38
N GLN A 64 0.42 5.78 9.62
CA GLN A 64 1.32 6.89 9.28
C GLN A 64 1.43 7.18 7.78
N LYS A 65 1.17 6.19 6.91
CA LYS A 65 1.10 6.36 5.47
C LYS A 65 -0.24 5.86 4.91
N ARG A 66 -0.65 6.42 3.78
CA ARG A 66 -1.75 5.91 2.94
C ARG A 66 -1.18 5.10 1.79
N VAL A 67 -1.65 3.87 1.63
CA VAL A 67 -1.24 3.02 0.49
C VAL A 67 -2.10 3.33 -0.72
N ILE A 68 -1.47 3.67 -1.85
CA ILE A 68 -2.13 3.83 -3.16
C ILE A 68 -1.67 2.69 -4.07
N ALA A 69 -2.59 1.78 -4.41
CA ALA A 69 -2.28 0.51 -5.06
C ALA A 69 -2.92 0.37 -6.45
N PHE A 70 -2.13 -0.04 -7.44
CA PHE A 70 -2.63 -0.45 -8.74
C PHE A 70 -2.83 -1.97 -8.76
N TYR A 71 -4.07 -2.41 -9.03
CA TYR A 71 -4.46 -3.81 -8.96
C TYR A 71 -4.48 -4.49 -10.33
N GLY A 72 -4.14 -5.77 -10.35
CA GLY A 72 -4.53 -6.67 -11.42
C GLY A 72 -3.55 -7.80 -11.70
N ASN A 73 -3.60 -8.36 -12.91
CA ASN A 73 -2.69 -9.42 -13.32
C ASN A 73 -1.85 -8.94 -14.52
N LEU A 74 -0.52 -8.94 -14.37
CA LEU A 74 0.45 -8.42 -15.36
C LEU A 74 0.28 -9.04 -16.76
N LEU A 75 -0.27 -10.25 -16.86
CA LEU A 75 -0.47 -10.99 -18.11
C LEU A 75 -1.86 -10.75 -18.74
N SER A 76 -2.69 -9.87 -18.18
CA SER A 76 -4.09 -9.70 -18.58
C SER A 76 -4.57 -8.24 -18.61
N LYS A 77 -4.82 -7.74 -19.83
CA LYS A 77 -5.43 -6.42 -20.10
C LYS A 77 -6.90 -6.27 -19.70
N ARG A 78 -7.47 -7.25 -19.00
CA ARG A 78 -8.88 -7.28 -18.57
C ARG A 78 -9.06 -7.44 -17.06
N MET A 79 -7.96 -7.58 -16.32
CA MET A 79 -7.98 -7.89 -14.89
C MET A 79 -7.46 -6.75 -14.02
N GLY A 80 -7.50 -5.52 -14.53
CA GLY A 80 -7.11 -4.31 -13.80
C GLY A 80 -5.91 -3.58 -14.40
N ILE A 81 -5.79 -2.30 -14.04
CA ILE A 81 -4.80 -1.36 -14.59
C ILE A 81 -3.36 -1.88 -14.59
N LEU A 82 -2.95 -2.70 -13.61
CA LEU A 82 -1.59 -3.25 -13.51
C LEU A 82 -1.16 -4.02 -14.78
N GLY A 83 -2.10 -4.74 -15.42
CA GLY A 83 -1.86 -5.49 -16.65
C GLY A 83 -2.47 -4.86 -17.91
N GLU A 84 -3.16 -3.72 -17.78
CA GLU A 84 -3.80 -3.05 -18.92
C GLU A 84 -2.82 -2.22 -19.74
N LEU A 85 -1.91 -1.51 -19.06
CA LEU A 85 -0.97 -0.58 -19.65
C LEU A 85 0.45 -1.18 -19.70
N PRO A 86 1.31 -0.77 -20.66
CA PRO A 86 2.74 -1.06 -20.61
C PRO A 86 3.37 -0.57 -19.29
N PRO A 87 4.38 -1.26 -18.71
CA PRO A 87 4.86 -0.98 -17.35
C PRO A 87 5.20 0.48 -17.05
N GLU A 88 5.91 1.20 -17.93
CA GLU A 88 6.23 2.61 -17.68
C GLU A 88 5.01 3.54 -17.76
N GLN A 89 4.01 3.22 -18.60
CA GLN A 89 2.75 3.97 -18.65
C GLN A 89 1.89 3.69 -17.41
N MET A 90 1.91 2.44 -16.93
CA MET A 90 1.28 2.01 -15.68
C MET A 90 1.90 2.74 -14.48
N LEU A 91 3.24 2.78 -14.38
CA LEU A 91 3.96 3.51 -13.32
C LEU A 91 3.76 5.02 -13.42
N SER A 92 3.87 5.63 -14.60
CA SER A 92 3.55 7.05 -14.80
C SER A 92 2.14 7.40 -14.33
N LYS A 93 1.16 6.51 -14.54
CA LYS A 93 -0.20 6.70 -14.05
C LYS A 93 -0.32 6.43 -12.54
N LEU A 94 0.49 5.56 -11.96
CA LEU A 94 0.56 5.41 -10.49
C LEU A 94 1.12 6.69 -9.86
N ASP A 95 2.16 7.29 -10.45
CA ASP A 95 2.75 8.57 -10.03
C ASP A 95 1.69 9.71 -10.04
N GLU A 96 0.81 9.76 -11.05
CA GLU A 96 -0.34 10.68 -11.08
C GLU A 96 -1.29 10.51 -9.89
N GLU A 97 -1.69 9.28 -9.57
CA GLU A 97 -2.63 9.03 -8.47
C GLU A 97 -1.96 9.27 -7.10
N VAL A 98 -0.67 8.97 -6.95
CA VAL A 98 0.12 9.34 -5.77
C VAL A 98 0.06 10.85 -5.54
N ALA A 99 0.40 11.65 -6.55
CA ALA A 99 0.36 13.12 -6.45
C ALA A 99 -1.05 13.66 -6.18
N ASN A 100 -2.09 13.04 -6.76
CA ASN A 100 -3.50 13.40 -6.48
C ASN A 100 -3.87 13.19 -5.00
N TRP A 101 -3.36 12.12 -4.38
CA TRP A 101 -3.65 11.79 -2.98
C TRP A 101 -2.83 12.63 -1.98
N GLU A 102 -1.55 12.89 -2.26
CA GLU A 102 -0.72 13.80 -1.47
C GLU A 102 -1.27 15.23 -1.48
N LYS A 103 -1.78 15.69 -2.64
CA LYS A 103 -2.47 16.98 -2.76
C LYS A 103 -3.79 17.03 -2.00
N ALA A 104 -4.49 15.90 -1.86
CA ALA A 104 -5.78 15.84 -1.16
C ALA A 104 -5.64 15.72 0.37
N ASP A 105 -4.52 15.18 0.86
CA ASP A 105 -4.21 15.02 2.27
C ASP A 105 -2.69 15.06 2.49
N SER A 106 -2.15 16.26 2.71
CA SER A 106 -0.72 16.50 2.93
C SER A 106 -0.20 16.04 4.29
N LEU A 107 -1.08 15.62 5.21
CA LEU A 107 -0.70 15.14 6.55
C LEU A 107 -0.43 13.63 6.58
N THR A 108 -0.88 12.89 5.57
CA THR A 108 -0.71 11.43 5.48
C THR A 108 0.09 11.06 4.22
N PRO A 109 1.44 10.94 4.31
CA PRO A 109 2.30 10.59 3.17
C PRO A 109 1.85 9.33 2.44
N VAL A 110 2.09 9.28 1.13
CA VAL A 110 1.68 8.14 0.30
C VAL A 110 2.76 7.06 0.24
N GLN A 111 2.32 5.80 0.24
CA GLN A 111 3.12 4.62 -0.10
C GLN A 111 2.57 4.02 -1.41
N PRO A 112 3.30 4.13 -2.54
CA PRO A 112 2.89 3.46 -3.78
C PRO A 112 2.93 1.93 -3.61
N ALA A 113 2.04 1.25 -4.34
CA ALA A 113 1.95 -0.21 -4.31
C ALA A 113 1.49 -0.83 -5.64
N LEU A 114 1.95 -2.06 -5.90
CA LEU A 114 1.41 -2.93 -6.95
C LEU A 114 0.72 -4.14 -6.31
N HIS A 115 -0.56 -4.35 -6.60
CA HIS A 115 -1.34 -5.46 -6.06
C HIS A 115 -1.60 -6.49 -7.17
N ALA A 116 -0.77 -7.52 -7.22
CA ALA A 116 -0.73 -8.49 -8.31
C ALA A 116 -1.50 -9.77 -7.98
N ILE A 117 -2.40 -10.20 -8.87
CA ILE A 117 -3.14 -11.46 -8.75
C ILE A 117 -2.24 -12.63 -9.15
N VAL A 118 -1.76 -13.37 -8.15
CA VAL A 118 -0.85 -14.51 -8.34
C VAL A 118 -1.57 -15.87 -8.31
N VAL A 119 -2.77 -15.93 -7.74
CA VAL A 119 -3.70 -17.05 -7.93
C VAL A 119 -5.03 -16.48 -8.44
N THR A 120 -5.43 -16.89 -9.64
CA THR A 120 -6.61 -16.36 -10.34
C THR A 120 -7.73 -17.40 -10.41
N ALA A 121 -8.92 -17.02 -9.98
CA ALA A 121 -10.08 -17.89 -10.05
C ALA A 121 -10.49 -18.18 -11.51
N GLN A 122 -10.98 -19.39 -11.77
CA GLN A 122 -11.33 -19.86 -13.11
C GLN A 122 -12.80 -20.28 -13.15
N GLY A 123 -13.52 -19.91 -14.22
CA GLY A 123 -14.91 -20.38 -14.42
C GLY A 123 -15.03 -21.89 -14.71
N SER A 124 -13.91 -22.52 -15.07
CA SER A 124 -13.79 -23.95 -15.39
C SER A 124 -12.75 -24.63 -14.48
N PRO A 125 -12.89 -25.94 -14.20
CA PRO A 125 -11.91 -26.66 -13.39
C PRO A 125 -10.58 -26.81 -14.14
N GLY A 126 -9.50 -26.28 -13.57
CA GLY A 126 -8.13 -26.59 -13.99
C GLY A 126 -7.62 -27.92 -13.41
N LYS A 127 -6.32 -28.20 -13.58
CA LYS A 127 -5.65 -29.38 -12.99
C LYS A 127 -5.88 -29.42 -11.47
N GLY A 128 -6.43 -30.54 -10.98
CA GLY A 128 -6.84 -30.73 -9.58
C GLY A 128 -8.27 -30.30 -9.25
N ALA A 129 -9.08 -29.88 -10.23
CA ALA A 129 -10.48 -29.46 -10.07
C ALA A 129 -10.72 -28.29 -9.08
N LYS A 130 -9.68 -27.53 -8.74
CA LYS A 130 -9.72 -26.42 -7.76
C LYS A 130 -10.26 -25.08 -8.31
N TYR A 131 -10.66 -24.99 -9.58
CA TYR A 131 -11.16 -23.74 -10.22
C TYR A 131 -10.23 -22.52 -10.02
N ARG A 132 -8.91 -22.74 -10.07
CA ARG A 132 -7.88 -21.70 -9.91
C ARG A 132 -6.66 -21.96 -10.78
N LEU A 133 -6.08 -20.90 -11.32
CA LEU A 133 -4.80 -20.88 -12.04
C LEU A 133 -3.75 -20.19 -11.17
N ARG A 134 -2.57 -20.79 -11.04
CA ARG A 134 -1.42 -20.19 -10.34
C ARG A 134 -0.53 -19.51 -11.38
N MET A 135 -0.10 -18.28 -11.11
CA MET A 135 0.94 -17.63 -11.90
C MET A 135 2.29 -18.30 -11.64
N THR A 136 3.24 -18.06 -12.56
CA THR A 136 4.62 -18.51 -12.40
C THR A 136 5.40 -17.60 -11.46
N ASP A 137 6.39 -18.16 -10.79
CA ASP A 137 7.36 -17.43 -9.96
C ASP A 137 7.96 -16.24 -10.73
N LYS A 138 8.36 -16.45 -12.00
CA LYS A 138 8.79 -15.35 -12.91
C LYS A 138 7.82 -14.17 -13.00
N MET A 139 6.50 -14.39 -13.00
CA MET A 139 5.52 -13.29 -13.07
C MET A 139 5.52 -12.47 -11.77
N ILE A 140 5.80 -13.10 -10.63
CA ILE A 140 5.98 -12.44 -9.34
C ILE A 140 7.30 -11.64 -9.35
N ASP A 141 8.38 -12.24 -9.83
CA ASP A 141 9.69 -11.60 -9.99
C ASP A 141 9.61 -10.35 -10.89
N ASP A 142 8.89 -10.44 -12.02
CA ASP A 142 8.65 -9.32 -12.94
C ASP A 142 7.88 -8.18 -12.25
N VAL A 143 6.88 -8.49 -11.40
CA VAL A 143 6.15 -7.47 -10.61
C VAL A 143 7.07 -6.82 -9.57
N LEU A 144 7.94 -7.58 -8.91
CA LEU A 144 8.89 -7.06 -7.92
C LEU A 144 9.89 -6.07 -8.55
N GLU A 145 10.47 -6.42 -9.71
CA GLU A 145 11.39 -5.51 -10.41
C GLU A 145 10.69 -4.28 -11.01
N ILE A 146 9.39 -4.36 -11.38
CA ILE A 146 8.61 -3.17 -11.75
C ILE A 146 8.35 -2.28 -10.52
N ALA A 147 7.96 -2.86 -9.37
CA ALA A 147 7.65 -2.12 -8.15
C ALA A 147 8.86 -1.34 -7.59
N LYS A 148 10.05 -1.95 -7.67
CA LYS A 148 11.34 -1.39 -7.28
C LYS A 148 11.67 -0.06 -7.98
N LYS A 149 11.11 0.22 -9.17
CA LYS A 149 11.32 1.48 -9.90
C LYS A 149 10.66 2.72 -9.25
N ARG A 150 9.86 2.53 -8.20
CA ARG A 150 9.12 3.57 -7.45
C ARG A 150 9.10 3.31 -5.94
N ASP A 151 10.00 2.47 -5.44
CA ASP A 151 10.00 1.99 -4.04
C ASP A 151 8.62 1.50 -3.57
N ALA A 152 7.87 0.88 -4.49
CA ALA A 152 6.53 0.43 -4.26
C ALA A 152 6.51 -0.91 -3.52
N ILE A 153 5.58 -1.05 -2.58
CA ILE A 153 5.30 -2.33 -1.91
C ILE A 153 4.48 -3.24 -2.83
N VAL A 154 4.62 -4.55 -2.69
CA VAL A 154 3.89 -5.52 -3.51
C VAL A 154 2.91 -6.31 -2.67
N PHE A 155 1.68 -6.47 -3.16
CA PHE A 155 0.70 -7.39 -2.60
C PHE A 155 0.51 -8.57 -3.53
N LEU A 156 0.55 -9.78 -2.98
CA LEU A 156 0.22 -11.01 -3.69
C LEU A 156 -1.24 -11.34 -3.41
N ASP A 157 -2.14 -11.17 -4.39
CA ASP A 157 -3.56 -11.49 -4.26
C ASP A 157 -3.85 -12.95 -4.60
N VAL A 158 -4.70 -13.60 -3.80
CA VAL A 158 -5.14 -14.97 -4.03
C VAL A 158 -6.66 -15.12 -4.14
N GLN A 159 -7.09 -15.52 -5.32
CA GLN A 159 -8.47 -15.88 -5.69
C GLN A 159 -8.58 -17.41 -5.73
N ILE A 160 -8.80 -18.04 -4.57
CA ILE A 160 -8.49 -19.46 -4.36
C ILE A 160 -9.39 -20.48 -5.09
N GLY A 161 -10.56 -20.07 -5.57
CA GLY A 161 -11.54 -20.99 -6.15
C GLY A 161 -12.01 -22.01 -5.11
N ARG A 162 -11.93 -23.30 -5.43
CA ARG A 162 -12.21 -24.43 -4.51
C ARG A 162 -10.96 -24.92 -3.75
N SER A 163 -9.89 -24.13 -3.75
CA SER A 163 -8.72 -24.38 -2.91
C SER A 163 -8.95 -23.85 -1.50
N THR A 164 -7.90 -23.88 -0.68
CA THR A 164 -7.88 -23.33 0.68
C THR A 164 -6.66 -22.41 0.83
N LEU A 165 -6.67 -21.51 1.81
CA LEU A 165 -5.48 -20.69 2.10
C LEU A 165 -4.31 -21.58 2.56
N GLN A 166 -4.60 -22.70 3.21
CA GLN A 166 -3.67 -23.75 3.62
C GLN A 166 -2.98 -24.43 2.42
N GLU A 167 -3.67 -24.58 1.27
CA GLU A 167 -3.08 -25.14 0.03
C GLU A 167 -2.33 -24.12 -0.83
N GLU A 168 -2.67 -22.83 -0.74
CA GLU A 168 -2.13 -21.79 -1.63
C GLU A 168 -1.02 -20.94 -0.98
N LEU A 169 -1.16 -20.51 0.28
CA LEU A 169 -0.23 -19.58 0.93
C LEU A 169 1.18 -20.16 1.20
N PRO A 170 1.36 -21.44 1.60
CA PRO A 170 2.70 -22.00 1.81
C PRO A 170 3.62 -21.97 0.58
N ARG A 171 3.05 -21.81 -0.63
CA ARG A 171 3.83 -21.66 -1.87
C ARG A 171 4.35 -20.25 -2.11
N LEU A 172 3.84 -19.26 -1.37
CA LEU A 172 4.17 -17.84 -1.49
C LEU A 172 5.09 -17.37 -0.36
N THR A 173 5.40 -18.21 0.63
CA THR A 173 6.27 -17.88 1.78
C THR A 173 7.64 -17.35 1.34
N GLN A 174 8.23 -17.94 0.30
CA GLN A 174 9.50 -17.49 -0.31
C GLN A 174 9.49 -16.02 -0.75
N TYR A 175 8.32 -15.46 -1.04
CA TYR A 175 8.11 -14.05 -1.37
C TYR A 175 7.57 -13.25 -0.18
N LEU A 176 6.67 -13.80 0.62
CA LEU A 176 6.09 -13.14 1.80
C LEU A 176 7.14 -12.88 2.90
N GLN A 177 8.26 -13.60 2.92
CA GLN A 177 9.43 -13.30 3.75
C GLN A 177 10.18 -12.01 3.33
N LEU A 178 9.94 -11.45 2.14
CA LEU A 178 10.56 -10.19 1.72
C LEU A 178 9.87 -9.00 2.42
N PRO A 179 10.60 -8.01 2.96
CA PRO A 179 10.02 -6.98 3.83
C PRO A 179 8.93 -6.13 3.16
N ASN A 180 9.08 -5.83 1.86
CA ASN A 180 8.16 -5.02 1.05
C ASN A 180 7.00 -5.81 0.41
N VAL A 181 6.85 -7.10 0.74
CA VAL A 181 5.80 -7.98 0.17
C VAL A 181 4.74 -8.32 1.20
N HIS A 182 3.49 -8.23 0.78
CA HIS A 182 2.27 -8.32 1.58
C HIS A 182 1.22 -9.23 0.92
N LEU A 183 0.10 -9.48 1.60
CA LEU A 183 -0.92 -10.44 1.15
C LEU A 183 -2.27 -9.77 0.88
N GLY A 184 -2.90 -10.16 -0.23
CA GLY A 184 -4.33 -9.94 -0.50
C GLY A 184 -5.09 -11.27 -0.56
N VAL A 185 -6.33 -11.28 -0.07
CA VAL A 185 -7.25 -12.42 -0.25
C VAL A 185 -8.60 -11.92 -0.77
N ASP A 186 -9.09 -12.57 -1.82
CA ASP A 186 -10.40 -12.25 -2.40
C ASP A 186 -11.47 -13.26 -1.98
N ALA A 187 -12.31 -12.82 -1.04
CA ALA A 187 -13.44 -13.60 -0.54
C ALA A 187 -14.52 -13.86 -1.60
N GLU A 188 -14.61 -13.07 -2.69
CA GLU A 188 -15.54 -13.35 -3.78
C GLU A 188 -15.26 -14.72 -4.39
N PHE A 189 -13.99 -15.14 -4.40
CA PHE A 189 -13.55 -16.35 -5.06
C PHE A 189 -13.31 -17.55 -4.13
N ALA A 190 -13.61 -17.41 -2.83
CA ALA A 190 -13.60 -18.52 -1.87
C ALA A 190 -14.86 -19.39 -2.05
N MET A 191 -14.77 -20.44 -2.88
CA MET A 191 -15.92 -21.22 -3.35
C MET A 191 -16.30 -22.39 -2.43
N GLY A 192 -15.45 -22.79 -1.49
CA GLY A 192 -15.60 -24.08 -0.80
C GLY A 192 -15.63 -25.26 -1.80
N GLU A 193 -16.22 -26.39 -1.40
CA GLU A 193 -16.13 -27.64 -2.17
C GLU A 193 -16.91 -27.65 -3.49
N THR A 194 -18.02 -26.91 -3.57
CA THR A 194 -19.00 -27.02 -4.67
C THR A 194 -19.19 -25.75 -5.49
N GLY A 195 -18.75 -24.58 -5.00
CA GLY A 195 -18.93 -23.31 -5.71
C GLY A 195 -18.19 -23.25 -7.05
N VAL A 196 -18.61 -22.34 -7.93
CA VAL A 196 -17.93 -22.07 -9.21
C VAL A 196 -17.73 -20.55 -9.30
N PRO A 197 -16.49 -20.06 -9.49
CA PRO A 197 -16.20 -18.65 -9.63
C PRO A 197 -17.11 -17.95 -10.66
N GLY A 198 -17.61 -16.77 -10.32
CA GLY A 198 -18.51 -15.99 -11.17
C GLY A 198 -19.95 -16.51 -11.29
N LYS A 199 -20.29 -17.68 -10.71
CA LYS A 199 -21.71 -18.14 -10.61
C LYS A 199 -22.38 -17.75 -9.30
N ARG A 200 -21.60 -17.55 -8.24
CA ARG A 200 -22.02 -16.97 -6.96
C ARG A 200 -20.83 -16.29 -6.28
N VAL A 201 -21.13 -15.42 -5.33
CA VAL A 201 -20.13 -14.84 -4.43
C VAL A 201 -19.68 -15.92 -3.42
N GLY A 202 -18.38 -15.92 -3.12
CA GLY A 202 -17.74 -16.78 -2.13
C GLY A 202 -17.81 -16.22 -0.71
N SER A 203 -17.16 -16.93 0.22
CA SER A 203 -17.03 -16.52 1.62
C SER A 203 -15.74 -17.07 2.23
N PHE A 204 -15.06 -16.26 3.03
CA PHE A 204 -14.09 -16.72 4.04
C PHE A 204 -14.70 -16.64 5.43
N ASP A 205 -14.28 -17.54 6.30
CA ASP A 205 -14.52 -17.42 7.73
C ASP A 205 -13.36 -16.72 8.44
N ALA A 206 -13.61 -16.17 9.64
CA ALA A 206 -12.54 -15.71 10.51
C ALA A 206 -11.47 -16.80 10.78
N ALA A 207 -11.82 -18.09 10.79
CA ALA A 207 -10.85 -19.18 10.85
C ALA A 207 -9.83 -19.16 9.69
N ASP A 208 -10.27 -18.90 8.46
CA ASP A 208 -9.40 -18.81 7.27
C ASP A 208 -8.46 -17.59 7.38
N LEU A 209 -9.02 -16.43 7.77
CA LEU A 209 -8.27 -15.19 7.96
C LEU A 209 -7.28 -15.28 9.15
N ASN A 210 -7.64 -16.06 10.18
CA ASN A 210 -6.78 -16.36 11.33
C ASN A 210 -5.62 -17.28 10.97
N TYR A 211 -5.80 -18.20 10.02
CA TYR A 211 -4.73 -18.99 9.45
C TYR A 211 -3.76 -18.10 8.66
N ALA A 212 -4.27 -17.27 7.74
CA ALA A 212 -3.45 -16.38 6.92
C ALA A 212 -2.64 -15.37 7.77
N SER A 213 -3.30 -14.68 8.71
CA SER A 213 -2.62 -13.77 9.65
C SER A 213 -1.67 -14.49 10.60
N GLY A 214 -1.90 -15.77 10.91
CA GLY A 214 -0.96 -16.61 11.66
C GLY A 214 0.33 -16.83 10.88
N LEU A 215 0.22 -17.36 9.66
CA LEU A 215 1.35 -17.58 8.76
C LEU A 215 2.17 -16.30 8.53
N LEU A 216 1.50 -15.16 8.33
CA LEU A 216 2.19 -13.87 8.20
C LEU A 216 2.93 -13.45 9.48
N ALA A 217 2.33 -13.66 10.65
CA ALA A 217 2.95 -13.33 11.94
C ALA A 217 4.15 -14.24 12.26
N ASP A 218 4.10 -15.49 11.86
CA ASP A 218 5.20 -16.44 12.04
C ASP A 218 6.39 -16.07 11.14
N LEU A 219 6.16 -15.75 9.86
CA LEU A 219 7.18 -15.21 8.95
C LEU A 219 7.81 -13.90 9.47
N VAL A 220 7.00 -13.01 10.07
CA VAL A 220 7.51 -11.75 10.67
C VAL A 220 8.47 -12.02 11.82
N LYS A 221 8.19 -13.02 12.66
CA LYS A 221 9.06 -13.41 13.79
C LYS A 221 10.32 -14.11 13.31
N GLU A 222 10.17 -15.08 12.42
CA GLU A 222 11.27 -15.91 11.91
C GLU A 222 12.30 -15.07 11.15
N HIS A 223 11.85 -14.15 10.30
CA HIS A 223 12.72 -13.34 9.45
C HIS A 223 12.89 -11.88 9.94
N GLN A 224 12.42 -11.55 11.16
CA GLN A 224 12.58 -10.24 11.81
C GLN A 224 12.07 -9.06 10.96
N LEU A 225 10.89 -9.24 10.35
CA LEU A 225 10.34 -8.31 9.36
C LEU A 225 9.56 -7.14 10.00
N PRO A 226 9.35 -6.03 9.29
CA PRO A 226 8.28 -5.09 9.63
C PRO A 226 6.90 -5.78 9.53
N PRO A 227 5.87 -5.26 10.23
CA PRO A 227 4.51 -5.79 10.15
C PRO A 227 3.97 -5.92 8.73
N LYS A 228 3.24 -7.00 8.47
CA LYS A 228 2.63 -7.27 7.16
C LYS A 228 1.27 -6.61 7.05
N LEU A 229 1.02 -5.90 5.95
CA LEU A 229 -0.35 -5.58 5.55
C LEU A 229 -1.05 -6.84 5.05
N PHE A 230 -2.29 -7.03 5.48
CA PHE A 230 -3.15 -8.12 5.05
C PHE A 230 -4.50 -7.55 4.56
N ILE A 231 -4.71 -7.56 3.25
CA ILE A 231 -5.88 -6.97 2.60
C ILE A 231 -6.96 -8.05 2.45
N VAL A 232 -8.14 -7.80 3.00
CA VAL A 232 -9.30 -8.70 2.92
C VAL A 232 -10.38 -8.02 2.09
N HIS A 233 -10.60 -8.49 0.87
CA HIS A 233 -11.50 -7.88 -0.09
C HIS A 233 -12.97 -8.23 0.21
N ARG A 234 -13.84 -7.21 0.25
CA ARG A 234 -15.25 -7.33 0.63
C ARG A 234 -16.15 -6.31 -0.06
N PHE A 235 -17.24 -6.75 -0.68
CA PHE A 235 -18.30 -5.87 -1.17
C PHE A 235 -19.73 -6.30 -0.82
N THR A 236 -19.90 -7.43 -0.13
CA THR A 236 -21.17 -7.85 0.48
C THR A 236 -20.97 -8.26 1.93
N GLN A 237 -22.05 -8.30 2.70
CA GLN A 237 -21.97 -8.75 4.09
C GLN A 237 -21.52 -10.22 4.21
N ARG A 238 -22.05 -11.12 3.36
CA ARG A 238 -21.84 -12.56 3.52
C ARG A 238 -20.46 -13.08 3.08
N MET A 239 -19.61 -12.22 2.52
CA MET A 239 -18.25 -12.60 2.09
C MET A 239 -17.33 -12.93 3.27
N ILE A 240 -17.58 -12.39 4.46
CA ILE A 240 -16.77 -12.64 5.66
C ILE A 240 -17.70 -13.08 6.77
N THR A 241 -17.59 -14.33 7.21
CA THR A 241 -18.34 -14.85 8.36
C THR A 241 -17.52 -14.70 9.65
N ASN A 242 -18.22 -14.54 10.78
CA ASN A 242 -17.64 -14.47 12.11
C ASN A 242 -16.53 -13.41 12.28
N TYR A 243 -16.61 -12.26 11.59
CA TYR A 243 -15.55 -11.23 11.55
C TYR A 243 -15.02 -10.77 12.93
N LYS A 244 -15.84 -10.87 13.99
CA LYS A 244 -15.46 -10.54 15.37
C LYS A 244 -14.40 -11.49 15.96
N ASP A 245 -14.28 -12.69 15.40
CA ASP A 245 -13.31 -13.71 15.82
C ASP A 245 -11.98 -13.58 15.07
N ILE A 246 -11.81 -12.57 14.20
CA ILE A 246 -10.54 -12.25 13.54
C ILE A 246 -9.55 -11.73 14.59
N LYS A 247 -8.43 -12.44 14.74
CA LYS A 247 -7.38 -12.15 15.71
C LYS A 247 -6.42 -11.11 15.16
N LEU A 248 -6.42 -9.92 15.76
CA LEU A 248 -5.43 -8.88 15.49
C LEU A 248 -4.10 -9.23 16.17
N ARG A 249 -2.99 -8.83 15.54
CA ARG A 249 -1.63 -9.26 15.90
C ARG A 249 -0.64 -8.09 15.74
N PRO A 250 0.34 -7.88 16.64
CA PRO A 250 1.38 -6.85 16.45
C PRO A 250 2.12 -6.95 15.10
N GLU A 251 2.21 -8.15 14.56
CA GLU A 251 2.92 -8.50 13.33
C GLU A 251 2.10 -8.25 12.05
N VAL A 252 0.78 -8.03 12.15
CA VAL A 252 -0.12 -7.97 10.98
C VAL A 252 -1.12 -6.83 11.10
N GLN A 253 -1.15 -5.98 10.06
CA GLN A 253 -2.08 -4.87 9.91
C GLN A 253 -3.21 -5.28 8.94
N VAL A 254 -4.38 -5.62 9.48
CA VAL A 254 -5.52 -6.11 8.72
C VAL A 254 -6.32 -4.94 8.13
N VAL A 255 -6.62 -5.01 6.84
CA VAL A 255 -7.40 -4.01 6.12
C VAL A 255 -8.67 -4.65 5.57
N MET A 256 -9.83 -4.22 6.07
CA MET A 256 -11.13 -4.55 5.45
C MET A 256 -11.35 -3.62 4.25
N HIS A 257 -11.21 -4.18 3.06
CA HIS A 257 -11.14 -3.43 1.81
C HIS A 257 -12.46 -3.48 1.04
N MET A 258 -13.08 -2.31 0.82
CA MET A 258 -14.31 -2.18 0.04
C MET A 258 -14.01 -2.40 -1.45
N ASP A 259 -14.46 -3.54 -1.98
CA ASP A 259 -14.23 -3.97 -3.38
C ASP A 259 -15.51 -3.89 -4.24
N GLY A 260 -16.37 -2.90 -3.96
CA GLY A 260 -17.64 -2.72 -4.67
C GLY A 260 -17.53 -1.69 -5.78
N TRP A 261 -18.16 -1.95 -6.93
CA TRP A 261 -18.24 -1.00 -8.04
C TRP A 261 -19.65 -0.40 -8.21
N GLY A 262 -19.72 0.77 -8.84
CA GLY A 262 -20.96 1.46 -9.18
C GLY A 262 -20.93 2.96 -8.86
N SER A 263 -22.11 3.55 -8.67
CA SER A 263 -22.23 4.99 -8.41
C SER A 263 -21.61 5.39 -7.05
N PRO A 264 -21.15 6.64 -6.89
CA PRO A 264 -20.67 7.17 -5.61
C PRO A 264 -21.63 6.93 -4.44
N ALA A 265 -22.95 7.05 -4.67
CA ALA A 265 -23.96 6.79 -3.65
C ALA A 265 -23.99 5.31 -3.22
N LEU A 266 -23.95 4.37 -4.16
CA LEU A 266 -23.90 2.94 -3.87
C LEU A 266 -22.62 2.55 -3.13
N LYS A 267 -21.47 3.13 -3.51
CA LYS A 267 -20.19 2.83 -2.86
C LYS A 267 -20.11 3.38 -1.43
N LYS A 268 -20.59 4.61 -1.20
CA LYS A 268 -20.73 5.18 0.17
C LYS A 268 -21.67 4.34 1.04
N ASP A 269 -22.79 3.88 0.49
CA ASP A 269 -23.78 3.07 1.20
C ASP A 269 -23.26 1.65 1.53
N THR A 270 -22.61 0.96 0.60
CA THR A 270 -22.02 -0.37 0.84
C THR A 270 -20.80 -0.31 1.76
N TYR A 271 -19.98 0.75 1.68
CA TYR A 271 -18.93 1.03 2.66
C TYR A 271 -19.50 1.13 4.09
N ARG A 272 -20.58 1.93 4.27
CA ARG A 272 -21.26 2.05 5.56
C ARG A 272 -21.78 0.69 6.05
N ARG A 273 -22.44 -0.08 5.18
CA ARG A 273 -23.09 -1.35 5.57
C ARG A 273 -22.10 -2.47 5.90
N TYR A 274 -20.97 -2.58 5.19
CA TYR A 274 -20.13 -3.78 5.23
C TYR A 274 -18.70 -3.53 5.74
N ILE A 275 -18.26 -2.28 5.86
CA ILE A 275 -16.96 -1.92 6.43
C ILE A 275 -17.16 -1.19 7.76
N LYS A 276 -17.92 -0.09 7.79
CA LYS A 276 -18.16 0.68 9.03
C LYS A 276 -18.90 -0.14 10.09
N ASN A 277 -19.97 -0.83 9.71
CA ASN A 277 -20.81 -1.57 10.65
C ASN A 277 -20.23 -2.93 11.07
N GLU A 278 -19.13 -3.36 10.45
CA GLU A 278 -18.40 -4.58 10.81
C GLU A 278 -16.89 -4.30 10.82
N PRO A 279 -16.42 -3.47 11.77
CA PRO A 279 -15.03 -3.05 11.85
C PRO A 279 -14.14 -4.21 12.31
N VAL A 280 -12.90 -4.22 11.84
CA VAL A 280 -11.86 -5.18 12.25
C VAL A 280 -10.63 -4.42 12.74
N GLN A 281 -9.95 -3.68 11.85
CA GLN A 281 -8.80 -2.86 12.23
C GLN A 281 -8.69 -1.61 11.36
N PHE A 282 -8.12 -1.74 10.16
CA PHE A 282 -8.08 -0.66 9.17
C PHE A 282 -9.07 -0.88 8.04
N THR A 283 -9.28 0.17 7.25
CA THR A 283 -10.25 0.18 6.15
C THR A 283 -9.59 0.58 4.84
N GLY A 284 -10.11 0.05 3.75
CA GLY A 284 -9.70 0.41 2.40
C GLY A 284 -10.86 0.63 1.46
N PHE A 285 -10.59 1.25 0.32
CA PHE A 285 -11.60 1.62 -0.67
C PHE A 285 -11.07 1.47 -2.11
N LYS A 286 -11.79 0.73 -2.94
CA LYS A 286 -11.45 0.54 -4.35
C LYS A 286 -12.15 1.53 -5.27
N LEU A 287 -11.47 1.92 -6.34
CA LEU A 287 -11.98 2.69 -7.47
C LEU A 287 -11.81 1.86 -8.75
N PHE A 288 -12.85 1.81 -9.58
CA PHE A 288 -12.80 1.09 -10.85
C PHE A 288 -12.94 2.09 -11.99
N TYR A 289 -11.86 2.40 -12.71
CA TYR A 289 -11.86 3.44 -13.75
C TYR A 289 -12.97 3.24 -14.79
N LYS A 290 -13.25 1.98 -15.12
CA LYS A 290 -14.27 1.57 -16.10
C LYS A 290 -15.59 1.13 -15.47
N ASN A 291 -15.57 0.35 -14.37
CA ASN A 291 -16.82 -0.24 -13.87
C ASN A 291 -17.67 0.77 -13.11
N ASP A 292 -17.07 1.69 -12.36
CA ASP A 292 -17.81 2.76 -11.68
C ASP A 292 -18.44 3.72 -12.71
N THR A 293 -17.72 4.01 -13.81
CA THR A 293 -18.13 4.96 -14.84
C THR A 293 -19.05 4.38 -15.93
N LYS A 294 -19.15 3.04 -16.04
CA LYS A 294 -19.88 2.30 -17.10
C LYS A 294 -21.33 2.76 -17.36
N LYS A 295 -22.00 3.31 -16.34
CA LYS A 295 -23.39 3.81 -16.42
C LYS A 295 -23.48 5.35 -16.43
N GLY A 296 -22.44 6.04 -16.88
CA GLY A 296 -22.38 7.50 -16.92
C GLY A 296 -22.18 8.15 -15.55
N HIS A 297 -21.79 7.39 -14.53
CA HIS A 297 -21.40 7.95 -13.24
C HIS A 297 -19.95 8.46 -13.30
N ARG A 298 -19.59 9.37 -12.39
CA ARG A 298 -18.19 9.73 -12.13
C ARG A 298 -17.57 8.82 -11.08
N LEU A 299 -16.24 8.73 -11.08
CA LEU A 299 -15.48 8.21 -9.94
C LEU A 299 -15.73 9.09 -8.69
N MET A 300 -15.53 8.51 -7.51
CA MET A 300 -15.41 9.29 -6.27
C MET A 300 -14.05 9.99 -6.23
N THR A 301 -14.03 11.23 -5.74
CA THR A 301 -12.77 11.98 -5.59
C THR A 301 -12.06 11.59 -4.29
N PRO A 302 -10.73 11.82 -4.16
CA PRO A 302 -10.03 11.64 -2.90
C PRO A 302 -10.70 12.33 -1.72
N ALA A 303 -11.15 13.58 -1.89
CA ALA A 303 -11.88 14.33 -0.86
C ALA A 303 -13.19 13.65 -0.39
N GLU A 304 -13.94 13.00 -1.29
CA GLU A 304 -15.14 12.25 -0.90
C GLU A 304 -14.85 10.94 -0.18
N ILE A 305 -13.67 10.35 -0.43
CA ILE A 305 -13.22 9.11 0.23
C ILE A 305 -12.62 9.45 1.60
N LEU A 306 -11.89 10.57 1.71
CA LEU A 306 -11.37 11.11 2.97
C LEU A 306 -12.47 11.52 3.95
N ALA A 307 -13.68 11.81 3.46
CA ALA A 307 -14.87 12.09 4.25
C ALA A 307 -15.67 10.83 4.66
N LEU A 308 -15.17 9.62 4.37
CA LEU A 308 -15.74 8.37 4.88
C LEU A 308 -15.26 8.11 6.31
N GLU A 309 -16.12 7.48 7.12
CA GLU A 309 -15.80 7.10 8.50
C GLU A 309 -16.06 5.60 8.73
N PRO A 310 -15.05 4.79 9.12
CA PRO A 310 -13.64 5.17 9.34
C PRO A 310 -12.97 5.67 8.05
N LYS A 311 -11.92 6.49 8.15
CA LYS A 311 -11.17 7.00 7.00
C LYS A 311 -10.34 5.89 6.32
N PRO A 312 -10.51 5.63 5.01
CA PRO A 312 -9.70 4.64 4.29
C PRO A 312 -8.22 5.01 4.21
N LEU A 313 -7.37 4.02 4.49
CA LEU A 313 -5.90 4.15 4.44
C LEU A 313 -5.25 3.26 3.37
N TYR A 314 -6.04 2.39 2.74
CA TYR A 314 -5.64 1.61 1.58
C TYR A 314 -6.59 1.91 0.42
N ILE A 315 -6.07 2.53 -0.64
CA ILE A 315 -6.84 2.89 -1.83
C ILE A 315 -6.35 2.02 -2.98
N GLN A 316 -7.28 1.37 -3.67
CA GLN A 316 -6.96 0.50 -4.79
C GLN A 316 -7.61 0.99 -6.08
N TYR A 317 -6.88 0.99 -7.18
CA TYR A 317 -7.39 1.32 -8.51
C TYR A 317 -7.38 0.08 -9.42
N GLN A 318 -8.47 -0.12 -10.17
CA GLN A 318 -8.65 -1.20 -11.14
C GLN A 318 -9.17 -0.69 -12.49
#